data_AF-A0A323U6C3-F1
#
_entry.id   AF-A0A323U6C3-F1
#
_cell.length_a   1.000
_cell.length_b   1.000
_cell.length_c   1.000
_cell.angle_alpha   90.00
_cell.angle_beta   90.00
_cell.angle_gamma   90.00
#
_symmetry.space_group_name_H-M   'P 1'
#
loop_
_entity.id
_entity.type
_entity.pdbx_description
1 polymer ?
#
loop_
_entity_poly.entity_id
_entity_poly.type
_entity_poly.pdbx_seq_one_letter_code
_entity_poly.pdbx_strand_id
1 'polypeptide(L)'
;MSELEEILKEAARKVLGLPTEAKGSVSSLKKALGALSPNFKETLATPSPDKQSAKNPPQATIVVEAVEVKPKPPSAQPDEGAQKPAAHDRDLLHRLRESQKKLQKKADEAEKLRAKLQKEQRAVQEAQSAKGRALEEAAHLRKDLSRVAEERDRLSAELAKVEADKEALEGQLEGYKKRVDELEARVRELEGIAVQKEHLEAQLAGLSSFKETLPEPFPQEALLRVLVLDYPNLGDKAEERVIALIEGYWAFLKGEDHPALRHSNRELLVGEPEGMVLVGLEKLLLDLASLPLARWLRTHAFRLEALLQEGQRPSSPRLREE
;
A
#
# COMPACT_ATOMS: atom_id res chain seq x y z
N MET A 1 7.63 -24.97 -7.60
CA MET A 1 7.17 -23.73 -8.28
C MET A 1 5.76 -23.88 -8.85
N SER A 2 5.43 -25.00 -9.52
CA SER A 2 4.09 -25.21 -10.12
C SER A 2 2.92 -25.25 -9.13
N GLU A 3 3.14 -25.77 -7.92
CA GLU A 3 2.08 -25.88 -6.89
C GLU A 3 1.67 -24.52 -6.31
N LEU A 4 2.61 -23.58 -6.17
CA LEU A 4 2.32 -22.22 -5.67
C LEU A 4 1.53 -21.40 -6.70
N GLU A 5 1.77 -21.63 -8.00
CA GLU A 5 0.99 -20.99 -9.04
C GLU A 5 -0.46 -21.48 -9.11
N GLU A 6 -0.70 -22.76 -8.81
CA GLU A 6 -2.05 -23.31 -8.76
C GLU A 6 -2.86 -22.74 -7.59
N ILE A 7 -2.22 -22.58 -6.42
CA ILE A 7 -2.85 -21.99 -5.23
C ILE A 7 -3.21 -20.52 -5.46
N LEU A 8 -2.32 -19.74 -6.08
CA LEU A 8 -2.59 -18.34 -6.44
C LEU A 8 -3.71 -18.19 -7.47
N LYS A 9 -3.75 -19.09 -8.46
CA LYS A 9 -4.82 -19.12 -9.47
C LYS A 9 -6.17 -19.51 -8.85
N GLU A 10 -6.19 -20.39 -7.86
CA GLU A 10 -7.42 -20.78 -7.17
C GLU A 10 -7.95 -19.67 -6.26
N ALA A 11 -7.05 -18.97 -5.55
CA ALA A 11 -7.39 -17.82 -4.71
C ALA A 11 -7.98 -16.66 -5.54
N ALA A 12 -7.34 -16.32 -6.67
CA ALA A 12 -7.83 -15.27 -7.56
C ALA A 12 -9.21 -15.59 -8.15
N ARG A 13 -9.50 -16.87 -8.43
CA ARG A 13 -10.80 -17.31 -8.96
C ARG A 13 -11.93 -17.24 -7.94
N LYS A 14 -11.65 -17.54 -6.66
CA LYS A 14 -12.62 -17.43 -5.56
C LYS A 14 -12.98 -15.97 -5.25
N VAL A 15 -12.01 -15.06 -5.34
CA VAL A 15 -12.23 -13.62 -5.11
C VAL A 15 -13.06 -12.98 -6.23
N LEU A 16 -12.98 -13.50 -7.45
CA LEU A 16 -13.64 -12.92 -8.64
C LEU A 16 -14.98 -13.58 -9.01
N GLY A 17 -15.44 -14.60 -8.25
CA GLY A 17 -16.77 -15.19 -8.44
C GLY A 17 -17.00 -15.87 -9.80
N LEU A 18 -15.97 -16.42 -10.43
CA LEU A 18 -16.06 -17.03 -11.76
C LEU A 18 -16.44 -18.52 -11.67
N PRO A 19 -17.36 -19.03 -12.52
CA PRO A 19 -17.82 -20.41 -12.45
C PRO A 19 -16.74 -21.42 -12.84
N THR A 20 -16.70 -22.53 -12.09
CA THR A 20 -15.77 -23.64 -12.23
C THR A 20 -16.18 -24.57 -13.37
N GLU A 21 -16.14 -24.13 -14.62
CA GLU A 21 -16.05 -25.04 -15.77
C GLU A 21 -15.93 -24.26 -17.09
N ALA A 22 -14.71 -24.20 -17.63
CA ALA A 22 -14.47 -24.13 -19.07
C ALA A 22 -12.97 -24.39 -19.33
N LYS A 23 -12.65 -25.61 -19.73
CA LYS A 23 -11.39 -25.90 -20.43
C LYS A 23 -11.45 -25.14 -21.76
N GLY A 24 -10.89 -23.94 -21.82
CA GLY A 24 -10.99 -23.11 -23.02
C GLY A 24 -10.00 -21.95 -23.05
N SER A 25 -8.94 -22.14 -23.82
CA SER A 25 -7.99 -21.18 -24.42
C SER A 25 -8.09 -19.69 -24.03
N VAL A 26 -6.91 -19.14 -23.69
CA VAL A 26 -6.57 -17.75 -23.31
C VAL A 26 -7.08 -16.68 -24.29
N SER A 27 -7.46 -17.05 -25.51
CA SER A 27 -8.04 -16.13 -26.51
C SER A 27 -9.45 -15.65 -26.18
N SER A 28 -10.19 -16.36 -25.32
CA SER A 28 -11.57 -16.00 -24.93
C SER A 28 -11.64 -14.91 -23.85
N LEU A 29 -10.64 -14.83 -22.96
CA LEU A 29 -10.54 -13.82 -21.88
C LEU A 29 -10.28 -12.41 -22.40
N LYS A 30 -9.49 -12.28 -23.48
CA LYS A 30 -9.17 -10.98 -24.08
C LYS A 30 -10.37 -10.32 -24.76
N LYS A 31 -11.35 -11.13 -25.22
CA LYS A 31 -12.61 -10.64 -25.82
C LYS A 31 -13.62 -10.19 -24.77
N ALA A 32 -13.64 -10.83 -23.59
CA ALA A 32 -14.50 -10.42 -22.47
C ALA A 32 -14.01 -9.12 -21.80
N LEU A 33 -12.69 -8.94 -21.70
CA LEU A 33 -12.07 -7.73 -21.12
C LEU A 33 -12.09 -6.52 -22.05
N GLY A 34 -12.23 -6.71 -23.37
CA GLY A 34 -12.33 -5.63 -24.36
C GLY A 34 -13.72 -5.01 -24.52
N ALA A 35 -14.75 -5.57 -23.88
CA ALA A 35 -16.14 -5.09 -23.99
C ALA A 35 -16.54 -4.02 -22.94
N LEU A 36 -15.62 -3.64 -22.04
CA LEU A 36 -15.87 -2.62 -21.03
C LEU A 36 -15.12 -1.34 -21.40
N SER A 37 -15.80 -0.45 -22.13
CA SER A 37 -15.33 0.93 -22.34
C SER A 37 -15.67 1.82 -21.12
N PRO A 38 -14.83 2.81 -20.80
CA PRO A 38 -15.02 3.69 -19.65
C PRO A 38 -15.92 4.87 -20.03
N ASN A 39 -17.07 5.01 -19.37
CA ASN A 39 -17.86 6.24 -19.40
C ASN A 39 -18.45 6.47 -18.00
N PHE A 40 -17.69 7.16 -17.16
CA PHE A 40 -18.19 7.81 -15.95
C PHE A 40 -18.20 9.32 -16.22
N LYS A 41 -19.34 9.83 -16.70
CA LYS A 41 -19.72 11.23 -16.52
C LYS A 41 -21.23 11.32 -16.30
N GLU A 42 -21.56 11.90 -15.14
CA GLU A 42 -22.70 12.76 -14.87
C GLU A 42 -24.09 12.25 -15.28
N THR A 43 -24.88 11.86 -14.28
CA THR A 43 -26.32 12.15 -14.25
C THR A 43 -26.77 12.26 -12.80
N LEU A 44 -26.73 13.49 -12.27
CA LEU A 44 -27.69 13.93 -11.25
C LEU A 44 -29.03 14.13 -11.98
N ALA A 45 -30.02 13.30 -11.66
CA ALA A 45 -31.38 13.48 -12.12
C ALA A 45 -32.33 13.51 -10.91
N THR A 46 -32.80 14.73 -10.62
CA THR A 46 -34.04 15.05 -9.92
C THR A 46 -35.25 14.38 -10.59
N PRO A 47 -36.27 13.91 -9.85
CA PRO A 47 -37.51 13.48 -10.46
C PRO A 47 -38.44 14.69 -10.70
N SER A 48 -38.87 14.87 -11.94
CA SER A 48 -40.10 15.59 -12.27
C SER A 48 -40.94 14.72 -13.21
N PRO A 49 -42.28 14.78 -13.09
CA PRO A 49 -43.17 13.72 -13.56
C PRO A 49 -43.55 13.84 -15.04
N ASP A 50 -43.69 12.68 -15.66
CA ASP A 50 -44.13 12.50 -17.04
C ASP A 50 -45.59 12.95 -17.27
N LYS A 51 -45.78 13.65 -18.38
CA LYS A 51 -47.05 13.85 -19.08
C LYS A 51 -47.12 12.89 -20.27
N GLN A 52 -48.01 11.90 -20.24
CA GLN A 52 -48.69 11.34 -21.42
C GLN A 52 -50.09 10.87 -20.99
N SER A 53 -51.15 11.61 -21.33
CA SER A 53 -52.02 11.38 -22.49
C SER A 53 -53.19 10.42 -22.20
N ALA A 54 -54.41 10.97 -22.16
CA ALA A 54 -55.68 10.27 -22.33
C ALA A 54 -56.63 11.30 -23.01
N LYS A 55 -56.89 11.19 -24.31
CA LYS A 55 -57.96 10.40 -24.95
C LYS A 55 -59.34 10.60 -24.31
N ASN A 56 -60.19 11.25 -25.13
CA ASN A 56 -61.64 11.41 -25.12
C ASN A 56 -62.47 10.50 -24.19
N PRO A 57 -63.54 11.02 -23.56
CA PRO A 57 -64.60 10.19 -23.01
C PRO A 57 -65.62 9.78 -24.10
N PRO A 58 -66.18 8.55 -24.05
CA PRO A 58 -67.35 8.19 -24.83
C PRO A 58 -68.65 8.57 -24.11
N GLN A 59 -69.64 8.90 -24.94
CA GLN A 59 -71.05 9.02 -24.61
C GLN A 59 -71.67 7.64 -24.31
N ALA A 60 -72.65 7.58 -23.40
CA ALA A 60 -73.75 6.63 -23.49
C ALA A 60 -74.99 7.17 -22.74
N THR A 61 -75.86 7.73 -23.56
CA THR A 61 -77.32 7.84 -23.52
C THR A 61 -78.05 6.78 -22.66
N ILE A 62 -79.01 7.23 -21.84
CA ILE A 62 -80.26 6.49 -21.60
C ILE A 62 -81.43 7.43 -21.89
N VAL A 63 -82.27 6.96 -22.82
CA VAL A 63 -83.57 7.45 -23.26
C VAL A 63 -84.66 6.83 -22.39
N VAL A 64 -85.61 7.63 -21.91
CA VAL A 64 -87.04 7.33 -21.64
C VAL A 64 -87.72 8.71 -21.50
N GLU A 65 -88.48 9.29 -22.43
CA GLU A 65 -89.78 8.91 -23.02
C GLU A 65 -90.93 8.75 -22.00
N ALA A 66 -91.67 9.83 -21.74
CA ALA A 66 -93.06 9.81 -21.29
C ALA A 66 -93.71 11.18 -21.64
N VAL A 67 -94.51 11.24 -22.70
CA VAL A 67 -96.01 11.25 -22.66
C VAL A 67 -96.54 12.57 -22.08
N GLU A 68 -97.04 13.48 -22.93
CA GLU A 68 -98.48 13.75 -23.12
C GLU A 68 -99.18 14.16 -21.80
N VAL A 69 -99.81 15.33 -21.66
CA VAL A 69 -101.13 15.61 -22.20
C VAL A 69 -101.36 17.13 -22.20
N LYS A 70 -101.66 17.66 -23.38
CA LYS A 70 -102.46 18.87 -23.59
C LYS A 70 -103.91 18.52 -23.22
N PRO A 71 -104.68 19.41 -22.59
CA PRO A 71 -105.92 19.76 -23.27
C PRO A 71 -106.21 21.26 -23.28
N LYS A 72 -106.76 21.65 -24.42
CA LYS A 72 -107.50 22.89 -24.67
C LYS A 72 -108.95 22.71 -24.10
N PRO A 73 -109.82 23.73 -24.17
CA PRO A 73 -110.67 24.23 -23.09
C PRO A 73 -112.04 23.51 -23.01
N PRO A 74 -112.96 23.99 -22.15
CA PRO A 74 -114.10 24.66 -22.77
C PRO A 74 -114.58 25.92 -22.04
N SER A 75 -115.12 26.82 -22.86
CA SER A 75 -116.07 27.85 -22.52
C SER A 75 -117.31 27.28 -21.81
N ALA A 76 -117.73 27.90 -20.71
CA ALA A 76 -119.12 28.03 -20.28
C ALA A 76 -119.23 29.09 -19.18
N GLN A 77 -119.78 30.26 -19.52
CA GLN A 77 -120.70 30.97 -18.62
C GLN A 77 -121.94 30.06 -18.43
N PRO A 78 -122.64 30.06 -17.28
CA PRO A 78 -123.41 31.24 -16.87
C PRO A 78 -123.48 31.53 -15.37
N ASP A 79 -123.82 32.79 -15.11
CA ASP A 79 -124.75 33.30 -14.12
C ASP A 79 -124.61 33.05 -12.61
N GLU A 80 -124.92 34.16 -11.95
CA GLU A 80 -125.53 34.32 -10.65
C GLU A 80 -124.68 34.15 -9.38
N GLY A 81 -124.55 35.28 -8.69
CA GLY A 81 -124.73 35.28 -7.25
C GLY A 81 -123.49 35.11 -6.39
N ALA A 82 -122.45 35.93 -6.58
CA ALA A 82 -121.47 36.17 -5.52
C ALA A 82 -121.69 37.58 -4.96
N GLN A 83 -122.57 37.62 -3.96
CA GLN A 83 -122.66 38.67 -2.97
C GLN A 83 -121.27 39.24 -2.66
N LYS A 84 -121.17 40.57 -2.59
CA LYS A 84 -120.01 41.25 -2.00
C LYS A 84 -119.67 40.48 -0.72
N PRO A 85 -118.46 39.94 -0.55
CA PRO A 85 -118.07 39.41 0.74
C PRO A 85 -118.20 40.59 1.70
N ALA A 86 -118.94 40.41 2.79
CA ALA A 86 -118.88 41.34 3.90
C ALA A 86 -117.39 41.59 4.20
N ALA A 87 -117.03 42.82 4.57
CA ALA A 87 -115.63 43.26 4.68
C ALA A 87 -114.70 42.28 5.43
N HIS A 88 -115.27 41.48 6.34
CA HIS A 88 -114.62 40.43 7.10
C HIS A 88 -113.98 39.28 6.27
N ASP A 89 -114.62 38.81 5.19
CA ASP A 89 -114.10 37.68 4.40
C ASP A 89 -112.91 38.09 3.51
N ARG A 90 -112.88 39.35 3.07
CA ARG A 90 -111.73 39.91 2.34
C ARG A 90 -110.52 40.07 3.26
N ASP A 91 -110.73 40.45 4.51
CA ASP A 91 -109.68 40.56 5.53
C ASP A 91 -109.10 39.18 5.92
N LEU A 92 -109.95 38.15 6.02
CA LEU A 92 -109.51 36.76 6.27
C LEU A 92 -108.67 36.20 5.12
N LEU A 93 -109.08 36.42 3.87
CA LEU A 93 -108.30 36.02 2.69
C LEU A 93 -106.97 36.79 2.60
N HIS A 94 -106.95 38.06 2.97
CA HIS A 94 -105.73 38.86 3.04
C HIS A 94 -104.77 38.32 4.11
N ARG A 95 -105.26 38.05 5.33
CA ARG A 95 -104.48 37.44 6.41
C ARG A 95 -103.96 36.04 6.05
N LEU A 96 -104.76 35.23 5.35
CA LEU A 96 -104.32 33.92 4.85
C LEU A 96 -103.18 34.07 3.84
N ARG A 97 -103.28 34.98 2.88
CA ARG A 97 -102.19 35.26 1.92
C ARG A 97 -100.93 35.80 2.59
N GLU A 98 -101.07 36.67 3.59
CA GLU A 98 -99.93 37.14 4.38
C GLU A 98 -99.28 36.02 5.19
N SER A 99 -100.09 35.17 5.81
CA SER A 99 -99.60 34.01 6.56
C SER A 99 -98.91 33.00 5.64
N GLN A 100 -99.46 32.76 4.45
CA GLN A 100 -98.87 31.91 3.42
C GLN A 100 -97.53 32.49 2.93
N LYS A 101 -97.45 33.80 2.65
CA LYS A 101 -96.18 34.46 2.28
C LYS A 101 -95.13 34.36 3.39
N LYS A 102 -95.54 34.50 4.66
CA LYS A 102 -94.63 34.35 5.82
C LYS A 102 -94.15 32.90 5.97
N LEU A 103 -95.03 31.92 5.78
CA LEU A 103 -94.66 30.50 5.78
C LEU A 103 -93.73 30.16 4.61
N GLN A 104 -93.99 30.70 3.42
CA GLN A 104 -93.15 30.48 2.24
C GLN A 104 -91.75 31.08 2.44
N LYS A 105 -91.64 32.31 2.95
CA LYS A 105 -90.34 32.91 3.30
C LYS A 105 -89.56 32.07 4.33
N LYS A 106 -90.25 31.58 5.36
CA LYS A 106 -89.65 30.69 6.37
C LYS A 106 -89.26 29.33 5.78
N ALA A 107 -90.02 28.81 4.82
CA ALA A 107 -89.68 27.58 4.10
C ALA A 107 -88.43 27.79 3.24
N ASP A 108 -88.34 28.89 2.48
CA ASP A 108 -87.16 29.23 1.68
C ASP A 108 -85.91 29.47 2.56
N GLU A 109 -86.08 30.12 3.72
CA GLU A 109 -85.02 30.28 4.72
C GLU A 109 -84.58 28.94 5.31
N ALA A 110 -85.53 28.05 5.64
CA ALA A 110 -85.24 26.71 6.12
C ALA A 110 -84.54 25.86 5.04
N GLU A 111 -84.92 25.99 3.76
CA GLU A 111 -84.27 25.33 2.65
C GLU A 111 -82.84 25.84 2.43
N LYS A 112 -82.61 27.16 2.52
CA LYS A 112 -81.25 27.74 2.47
C LYS A 112 -80.39 27.26 3.63
N LEU A 113 -80.95 27.18 4.84
CA LEU A 113 -80.23 26.67 6.01
C LEU A 113 -79.94 25.17 5.87
N ARG A 114 -80.88 24.38 5.36
CA ARG A 114 -80.66 22.95 5.04
C ARG A 114 -79.57 22.76 3.99
N ALA A 115 -79.57 23.57 2.93
CA ALA A 115 -78.53 23.52 1.90
C ALA A 115 -77.15 23.90 2.46
N LYS A 116 -77.06 24.91 3.34
CA LYS A 116 -75.81 25.27 4.03
C LYS A 116 -75.35 24.15 4.96
N LEU A 117 -76.24 23.60 5.78
CA LEU A 117 -75.92 22.50 6.68
C LEU A 117 -75.44 21.27 5.91
N GLN A 118 -76.06 20.94 4.78
CA GLN A 118 -75.61 19.84 3.91
C GLN A 118 -74.22 20.11 3.30
N LYS A 119 -73.90 21.35 2.92
CA LYS A 119 -72.56 21.73 2.44
C LYS A 119 -71.51 21.58 3.54
N GLU A 120 -71.78 22.08 4.75
CA GLU A 120 -70.89 21.94 5.90
C GLU A 120 -70.71 20.47 6.28
N GLN A 121 -71.77 19.65 6.25
CA GLN A 121 -71.67 18.21 6.48
C GLN A 121 -70.74 17.52 5.46
N ARG A 122 -70.85 17.86 4.18
CA ARG A 122 -69.94 17.34 3.14
C ARG A 122 -68.50 17.80 3.38
N ALA A 123 -68.29 19.07 3.73
CA ALA A 123 -66.96 19.59 4.04
C ALA A 123 -66.33 18.89 5.26
N VAL A 124 -67.12 18.62 6.31
CA VAL A 124 -66.67 17.85 7.47
C VAL A 124 -66.33 16.41 7.10
N GLN A 125 -67.16 15.75 6.27
CA GLN A 125 -66.91 14.40 5.81
C GLN A 125 -65.63 14.31 4.95
N GLU A 126 -65.43 15.26 4.04
CA GLU A 126 -64.22 15.38 3.23
C GLU A 126 -62.99 15.61 4.12
N ALA A 127 -63.06 16.53 5.10
CA ALA A 127 -61.98 16.78 6.05
C ALA A 127 -61.66 15.56 6.92
N GLN A 128 -62.67 14.79 7.34
CA GLN A 128 -62.48 13.53 8.07
C GLN A 128 -61.79 12.49 7.18
N SER A 129 -62.17 12.37 5.91
CA SER A 129 -61.52 11.45 4.97
C SER A 129 -60.07 11.83 4.69
N ALA A 130 -59.77 13.13 4.53
CA ALA A 130 -58.43 13.64 4.34
C ALA A 130 -57.55 13.42 5.58
N LYS A 131 -58.12 13.63 6.78
CA LYS A 131 -57.45 13.32 8.05
C LYS A 131 -57.14 11.83 8.17
N GLY A 132 -58.07 10.95 7.76
CA GLY A 132 -57.84 9.50 7.73
C GLY A 132 -56.64 9.13 6.85
N ARG A 133 -56.62 9.61 5.60
CA ARG A 133 -55.50 9.39 4.67
C ARG A 133 -54.17 9.91 5.21
N ALA A 134 -54.16 11.13 5.75
CA ALA A 134 -52.94 11.72 6.33
C ALA A 134 -52.41 10.91 7.52
N LEU A 135 -53.29 10.31 8.34
CA LEU A 135 -52.88 9.43 9.44
C LEU A 135 -52.32 8.10 8.94
N GLU A 136 -52.90 7.53 7.88
CA GLU A 136 -52.40 6.31 7.23
C GLU A 136 -51.02 6.55 6.60
N GLU A 137 -50.85 7.65 5.87
CA GLU A 137 -49.56 8.06 5.30
C GLU A 137 -48.52 8.31 6.39
N ALA A 138 -48.88 9.02 7.47
CA ALA A 138 -47.99 9.23 8.60
C ALA A 138 -47.60 7.91 9.30
N ALA A 139 -48.53 6.95 9.39
CA ALA A 139 -48.23 5.63 9.94
C ALA A 139 -47.30 4.82 9.02
N HIS A 140 -47.46 4.93 7.69
CA HIS A 140 -46.57 4.31 6.73
C HIS A 140 -45.15 4.89 6.82
N LEU A 141 -45.03 6.21 6.78
CA LEU A 141 -43.74 6.92 6.87
C LEU A 141 -43.02 6.61 8.18
N ARG A 142 -43.73 6.48 9.31
CA ARG A 142 -43.12 6.07 10.58
C ARG A 142 -42.52 4.67 10.51
N LYS A 143 -43.17 3.73 9.82
CA LYS A 143 -42.64 2.37 9.61
C LYS A 143 -41.43 2.37 8.67
N ASP A 144 -41.45 3.19 7.63
CA ASP A 144 -40.29 3.30 6.72
C ASP A 144 -39.10 3.94 7.44
N LEU A 145 -39.35 5.00 8.23
CA LEU A 145 -38.31 5.61 9.05
C LEU A 145 -37.71 4.65 10.07
N SER A 146 -38.52 3.79 10.71
CA SER A 146 -37.97 2.79 11.63
C SER A 146 -37.13 1.75 10.90
N ARG A 147 -37.54 1.30 9.71
CA ARG A 147 -36.75 0.37 8.88
C ARG A 147 -35.41 0.97 8.47
N VAL A 148 -35.42 2.21 7.99
CA VAL A 148 -34.20 2.92 7.60
C VAL A 148 -33.29 3.15 8.80
N ALA A 149 -33.84 3.44 9.98
CA ALA A 149 -33.05 3.56 11.20
C ALA A 149 -32.37 2.23 11.58
N GLU A 150 -33.10 1.11 11.49
CA GLU A 150 -32.53 -0.22 11.72
C GLU A 150 -31.45 -0.58 10.71
N GLU A 151 -31.66 -0.28 9.42
CA GLU A 151 -30.66 -0.50 8.36
C GLU A 151 -29.41 0.36 8.58
N ARG A 152 -29.57 1.63 8.94
CA ARG A 152 -28.46 2.50 9.31
C ARG A 152 -27.67 1.91 10.48
N ASP A 153 -28.34 1.42 11.51
CA ASP A 153 -27.67 0.84 12.67
C ASP A 153 -26.90 -0.44 12.30
N ARG A 154 -27.48 -1.30 11.48
CA ARG A 154 -26.80 -2.48 10.94
C ARG A 154 -25.55 -2.09 10.13
N LEU A 155 -25.69 -1.17 9.18
CA LEU A 155 -24.59 -0.70 8.35
C LEU A 155 -23.49 -0.03 9.19
N SER A 156 -23.85 0.74 10.22
CA SER A 156 -22.87 1.35 11.12
C SER A 156 -22.08 0.29 11.91
N ALA A 157 -22.74 -0.78 12.35
CA ALA A 157 -22.09 -1.89 13.05
C ALA A 157 -21.21 -2.72 12.10
N GLU A 158 -21.63 -2.91 10.85
CA GLU A 158 -20.82 -3.56 9.82
C GLU A 158 -19.59 -2.72 9.46
N LEU A 159 -19.74 -1.41 9.32
CA LEU A 159 -18.64 -0.49 9.06
C LEU A 159 -17.60 -0.55 10.19
N ALA A 160 -18.03 -0.48 11.44
CA ALA A 160 -17.14 -0.60 12.60
C ALA A 160 -16.38 -1.94 12.64
N LYS A 161 -17.01 -3.04 12.21
CA LYS A 161 -16.34 -4.35 12.09
C LYS A 161 -15.28 -4.34 10.99
N VAL A 162 -15.61 -3.80 9.82
CA VAL A 162 -14.68 -3.70 8.69
C VAL A 162 -13.48 -2.80 9.04
N GLU A 163 -13.70 -1.72 9.78
CA GLU A 163 -12.61 -0.87 10.28
C GLU A 163 -11.70 -1.62 11.27
N ALA A 164 -12.28 -2.35 12.22
CA ALA A 164 -11.50 -3.17 13.15
C ALA A 164 -10.70 -4.28 12.44
N ASP A 165 -11.31 -4.95 11.47
CA ASP A 165 -10.63 -5.97 10.66
C ASP A 165 -9.50 -5.36 9.82
N LYS A 166 -9.71 -4.16 9.27
CA LYS A 166 -8.69 -3.42 8.53
C LYS A 166 -7.49 -3.08 9.44
N GLU A 167 -7.73 -2.52 10.62
CA GLU A 167 -6.66 -2.22 11.58
C GLU A 167 -5.89 -3.48 12.01
N ALA A 168 -6.59 -4.59 12.23
CA ALA A 168 -5.97 -5.87 12.56
C ALA A 168 -5.08 -6.38 11.41
N LEU A 169 -5.56 -6.29 10.16
CA LEU A 169 -4.79 -6.68 8.98
C LEU A 169 -3.59 -5.77 8.73
N GLU A 170 -3.72 -4.46 8.93
CA GLU A 170 -2.62 -3.51 8.85
C GLU A 170 -1.54 -3.84 9.88
N GLY A 171 -1.92 -4.13 11.14
CA GLY A 171 -0.99 -4.57 12.17
C GLY A 171 -0.29 -5.89 11.83
N GLN A 172 -1.00 -6.86 11.26
CA GLN A 172 -0.39 -8.10 10.78
C GLN A 172 0.61 -7.84 9.65
N LEU A 173 0.27 -6.96 8.71
CA LEU A 173 1.11 -6.62 7.57
C LEU A 173 2.39 -5.92 8.00
N GLU A 174 2.33 -5.02 8.99
CA GLU A 174 3.51 -4.44 9.62
C GLU A 174 4.37 -5.51 10.33
N GLY A 175 3.73 -6.46 11.02
CA GLY A 175 4.42 -7.60 11.63
C GLY A 175 5.15 -8.45 10.60
N TYR A 176 4.54 -8.74 9.45
CA TYR A 176 5.18 -9.47 8.36
C TYR A 176 6.33 -8.71 7.72
N LYS A 177 6.19 -7.39 7.51
CA LYS A 177 7.28 -6.54 6.99
C LYS A 177 8.52 -6.62 7.87
N LYS A 178 8.35 -6.45 9.19
CA LYS A 178 9.46 -6.56 10.16
C LYS A 178 10.14 -7.93 10.09
N ARG A 179 9.37 -9.02 10.00
CA ARG A 179 9.93 -10.37 9.86
C ARG A 179 10.69 -10.56 8.55
N VAL A 180 10.21 -9.97 7.45
CA VAL A 180 10.92 -10.01 6.16
C VAL A 180 12.24 -9.26 6.29
N ASP A 181 12.24 -8.05 6.86
CA ASP A 181 13.47 -7.28 7.07
C ASP A 181 14.49 -8.03 7.95
N GLU A 182 14.02 -8.69 9.01
CA GLU A 182 14.85 -9.55 9.87
C GLU A 182 15.43 -10.75 9.12
N LEU A 183 14.63 -11.39 8.26
CA LEU A 183 15.08 -12.52 7.44
C LEU A 183 16.08 -12.08 6.38
N GLU A 184 15.85 -10.94 5.73
CA GLU A 184 16.79 -10.35 4.77
C GLU A 184 18.13 -10.01 5.43
N ALA A 185 18.12 -9.47 6.65
CA ALA A 185 19.33 -9.22 7.41
C ALA A 185 20.11 -10.51 7.69
N ARG A 186 19.41 -11.57 8.13
CA ARG A 186 20.03 -12.89 8.36
C ARG A 186 20.60 -13.50 7.09
N VAL A 187 19.93 -13.35 5.95
CA VAL A 187 20.45 -13.82 4.65
C VAL A 187 21.75 -13.11 4.32
N ARG A 188 21.81 -11.77 4.46
CA ARG A 188 23.05 -11.01 4.22
C ARG A 188 24.19 -11.43 5.16
N GLU A 189 23.88 -11.70 6.43
CA GLU A 189 24.86 -12.24 7.38
C GLU A 189 25.40 -13.61 6.93
N LEU A 190 24.51 -14.52 6.51
CA LEU A 190 24.90 -15.84 6.02
C LEU A 190 25.74 -15.76 4.73
N GLU A 191 25.39 -14.86 3.80
CA GLU A 191 26.17 -14.58 2.61
C GLU A 191 27.57 -14.06 2.97
N GLY A 192 27.68 -13.16 3.95
CA GLY A 192 28.96 -12.68 4.46
C GLY A 192 29.82 -13.79 5.06
N ILE A 193 29.21 -14.70 5.83
CA ILE A 193 29.90 -15.87 6.40
C ILE A 193 30.36 -16.82 5.29
N ALA A 194 29.56 -17.04 4.25
CA ALA A 194 29.94 -17.89 3.12
C ALA A 194 31.19 -17.36 2.40
N VAL A 195 31.26 -16.05 2.15
CA VAL A 195 32.43 -15.41 1.54
C VAL A 195 33.67 -15.55 2.44
N GLN A 196 33.52 -15.36 3.75
CA GLN A 196 34.63 -15.56 4.68
C GLN A 196 35.12 -17.00 4.69
N LYS A 197 34.19 -17.96 4.63
CA LYS A 197 34.51 -19.39 4.56
C LYS A 197 35.29 -19.71 3.28
N GLU A 198 34.84 -19.25 2.13
CA GLU A 198 35.56 -19.43 0.86
C GLU A 198 36.97 -18.83 0.91
N HIS A 199 37.12 -17.64 1.52
CA HIS A 199 38.42 -17.02 1.70
C HIS A 199 39.36 -17.86 2.59
N LEU A 200 38.85 -18.39 3.72
CA LEU A 200 39.62 -19.26 4.60
C LEU A 200 39.98 -20.59 3.94
N GLU A 201 39.07 -21.17 3.16
CA GLU A 201 39.33 -22.39 2.39
C GLU A 201 40.43 -22.16 1.33
N ALA A 202 40.42 -21.01 0.65
CA ALA A 202 41.47 -20.64 -0.28
C ALA A 202 42.84 -20.47 0.42
N GLN A 203 42.86 -19.85 1.60
CA GLN A 203 44.08 -19.73 2.42
C GLN A 203 44.62 -21.11 2.84
N LEU A 204 43.74 -22.00 3.30
CA LEU A 204 44.12 -23.37 3.66
C LEU A 204 44.66 -24.14 2.46
N ALA A 205 44.04 -24.03 1.29
CA ALA A 205 44.52 -24.64 0.06
C ALA A 205 45.92 -24.13 -0.31
N GLY A 206 46.15 -22.82 -0.19
CA GLY A 206 47.47 -22.21 -0.43
C GLY A 206 48.54 -22.69 0.56
N LEU A 207 48.21 -22.83 1.84
CA LEU A 207 49.15 -23.39 2.82
C LEU A 207 49.43 -24.88 2.58
N SER A 208 48.42 -25.62 2.12
CA SER A 208 48.55 -27.05 1.81
C SER A 208 49.45 -27.26 0.61
N SER A 209 49.24 -26.50 -0.48
CA SER A 209 50.12 -26.57 -1.65
C SER A 209 51.55 -26.12 -1.31
N PHE A 210 51.72 -25.09 -0.49
CA PHE A 210 53.03 -24.67 -0.01
C PHE A 210 53.75 -25.81 0.74
N LYS A 211 53.05 -26.50 1.66
CA LYS A 211 53.60 -27.66 2.37
C LYS A 211 54.05 -28.79 1.44
N GLU A 212 53.28 -29.08 0.39
CA GLU A 212 53.61 -30.14 -0.58
C GLU A 212 54.78 -29.77 -1.50
N THR A 213 54.94 -28.48 -1.80
CA THR A 213 56.04 -27.97 -2.64
C THR A 213 57.37 -27.78 -1.90
N LEU A 214 57.40 -27.93 -0.57
CA LEU A 214 58.63 -27.83 0.19
C LEU A 214 59.50 -29.07 -0.07
N PRO A 215 60.74 -28.91 -0.58
CA PRO A 215 61.68 -30.01 -0.70
C PRO A 215 62.04 -30.48 0.72
N GLU A 216 61.96 -31.80 0.96
CA GLU A 216 62.24 -32.57 2.19
C GLU A 216 62.18 -31.81 3.53
N PRO A 217 61.42 -32.30 4.54
CA PRO A 217 61.28 -31.58 5.80
C PRO A 217 62.65 -31.22 6.35
N PHE A 218 62.89 -29.91 6.52
CA PHE A 218 64.06 -29.42 7.23
C PHE A 218 64.07 -30.16 8.58
N PRO A 219 65.06 -31.04 8.85
CA PRO A 219 65.00 -31.88 10.02
C PRO A 219 64.85 -30.97 11.24
N GLN A 220 63.89 -31.25 12.12
CA GLN A 220 63.62 -30.40 13.29
C GLN A 220 64.88 -30.23 14.16
N GLU A 221 65.77 -31.23 14.10
CA GLU A 221 67.09 -31.25 14.71
C GLU A 221 68.07 -30.23 14.10
N ALA A 222 67.93 -29.87 12.82
CA ALA A 222 68.74 -28.82 12.20
C ALA A 222 68.38 -27.42 12.72
N LEU A 223 67.15 -27.19 13.19
CA LEU A 223 66.77 -25.93 13.85
C LEU A 223 67.48 -25.72 15.19
N LEU A 224 68.06 -26.77 15.77
CA LEU A 224 68.87 -26.71 16.99
C LEU A 224 70.36 -26.44 16.71
N ARG A 225 70.76 -26.53 15.43
CA ARG A 225 72.13 -26.30 14.96
C ARG A 225 72.27 -25.07 14.08
N VAL A 226 71.17 -24.46 13.66
CA VAL A 226 71.14 -23.34 12.71
C VAL A 226 70.52 -22.13 13.38
N LEU A 227 71.20 -20.98 13.30
CA LEU A 227 70.68 -19.71 13.82
C LEU A 227 69.54 -19.23 12.92
N VAL A 228 68.33 -19.14 13.46
CA VAL A 228 67.16 -18.60 12.77
C VAL A 228 66.98 -17.13 13.17
N LEU A 229 66.98 -16.23 12.19
CA LEU A 229 66.76 -14.79 12.39
C LEU A 229 65.48 -14.34 11.70
N ASP A 230 64.60 -13.67 12.44
CA ASP A 230 63.37 -13.09 11.91
C ASP A 230 63.60 -11.64 11.43
N TYR A 231 63.93 -11.50 10.14
CA TYR A 231 64.34 -10.22 9.55
C TYR A 231 63.27 -9.11 9.63
N PRO A 232 61.99 -9.36 9.34
CA PRO A 232 60.92 -8.37 9.49
C PRO A 232 60.84 -7.71 10.88
N ASN A 233 61.23 -8.44 11.93
CA ASN A 233 61.13 -8.00 13.32
C ASN A 233 62.40 -7.28 13.83
N LEU A 234 63.44 -7.12 13.00
CA LEU A 234 64.69 -6.45 13.39
C LEU A 234 64.58 -4.91 13.43
N GLY A 235 63.46 -4.32 13.00
CA GLY A 235 63.24 -2.88 13.01
C GLY A 235 62.15 -2.41 12.04
N ASP A 236 61.67 -1.18 12.25
CA ASP A 236 60.56 -0.62 11.47
C ASP A 236 61.02 -0.12 10.09
N LYS A 237 62.26 0.39 9.98
CA LYS A 237 62.83 0.89 8.73
C LYS A 237 63.77 -0.12 8.05
N ALA A 238 63.87 -0.02 6.72
CA ALA A 238 64.75 -0.88 5.91
C ALA A 238 66.23 -0.75 6.31
N GLU A 239 66.72 0.47 6.54
CA GLU A 239 68.10 0.73 6.98
C GLU A 239 68.39 0.10 8.35
N GLU A 240 67.48 0.30 9.29
CA GLU A 240 67.59 -0.23 10.66
C GLU A 240 67.60 -1.76 10.65
N ARG A 241 66.74 -2.41 9.85
CA ARG A 241 66.73 -3.88 9.72
C ARG A 241 68.03 -4.43 9.16
N VAL A 242 68.58 -3.83 8.10
CA VAL A 242 69.84 -4.29 7.49
C VAL A 242 71.03 -4.08 8.43
N ILE A 243 71.09 -2.92 9.10
CA ILE A 243 72.14 -2.64 10.09
C ILE A 243 72.03 -3.61 11.27
N ALA A 244 70.83 -3.81 11.83
CA ALA A 244 70.60 -4.73 12.93
C ALA A 244 70.93 -6.18 12.56
N LEU A 245 70.68 -6.59 11.32
CA LEU A 245 71.08 -7.91 10.81
C LEU A 245 72.61 -8.07 10.81
N ILE A 246 73.33 -7.07 10.30
CA ILE A 246 74.80 -7.09 10.25
C ILE A 246 75.36 -7.05 11.67
N GLU A 247 74.99 -6.06 12.48
CA GLU A 247 75.47 -5.91 13.86
C GLU A 247 75.12 -7.13 14.72
N GLY A 248 73.93 -7.70 14.53
CA GLY A 248 73.51 -8.94 15.17
C GLY A 248 74.40 -10.14 14.80
N TYR A 249 74.74 -10.29 13.52
CA TYR A 249 75.65 -11.33 13.06
C TYR A 249 77.08 -11.15 13.60
N TRP A 250 77.57 -9.92 13.63
CA TRP A 250 78.90 -9.61 14.17
C TRP A 250 78.97 -9.84 15.69
N ALA A 251 77.93 -9.43 16.43
CA ALA A 251 77.83 -9.69 17.86
C ALA A 251 77.77 -11.19 18.15
N PHE A 252 77.01 -11.93 17.33
CA PHE A 252 76.92 -13.38 17.42
C PHE A 252 78.28 -14.07 17.23
N LEU A 253 79.07 -13.67 16.23
CA LEU A 253 80.42 -14.21 16.01
C LEU A 253 81.39 -13.90 17.16
N LYS A 254 81.19 -12.79 17.87
CA LYS A 254 81.99 -12.39 19.04
C LYS A 254 81.48 -12.99 20.36
N GLY A 255 80.32 -13.64 20.35
CA GLY A 255 79.65 -14.12 21.55
C GLY A 255 78.97 -13.01 22.39
N GLU A 256 78.83 -11.81 21.85
CA GLU A 256 78.22 -10.65 22.52
C GLU A 256 76.69 -10.64 22.35
N ASP A 257 75.97 -9.98 23.26
CA ASP A 257 74.51 -9.82 23.17
C ASP A 257 74.14 -8.64 22.29
N HIS A 258 73.13 -8.84 21.43
CA HIS A 258 72.61 -7.80 20.54
C HIS A 258 71.08 -7.85 20.48
N PRO A 259 70.38 -6.70 20.38
CA PRO A 259 68.92 -6.66 20.26
C PRO A 259 68.36 -7.53 19.12
N ALA A 260 69.08 -7.60 18.00
CA ALA A 260 68.70 -8.44 16.86
C ALA A 260 68.62 -9.94 17.20
N LEU A 261 69.42 -10.40 18.17
CA LEU A 261 69.47 -11.80 18.59
C LEU A 261 68.31 -12.17 19.52
N ARG A 262 67.51 -11.20 20.00
CA ARG A 262 66.28 -11.46 20.77
C ARG A 262 65.15 -12.01 19.91
N HIS A 263 65.21 -11.75 18.60
CA HIS A 263 64.30 -12.29 17.60
C HIS A 263 64.91 -13.52 16.90
N SER A 264 65.68 -14.30 17.67
CA SER A 264 66.40 -15.48 17.17
C SER A 264 66.25 -16.68 18.11
N ASN A 265 66.59 -17.87 17.61
CA ASN A 265 66.64 -19.11 18.41
C ASN A 265 67.97 -19.30 19.16
N ARG A 266 68.79 -18.25 19.38
CA ARG A 266 70.11 -18.34 20.01
C ARG A 266 70.12 -19.10 21.33
N GLU A 267 69.11 -18.90 22.17
CA GLU A 267 68.98 -19.55 23.48
C GLU A 267 68.73 -21.07 23.39
N LEU A 268 68.30 -21.55 22.23
CA LEU A 268 67.94 -22.95 21.97
C LEU A 268 69.04 -23.70 21.20
N LEU A 269 70.11 -23.02 20.79
CA LEU A 269 71.21 -23.64 20.06
C LEU A 269 72.08 -24.50 21.00
N VAL A 270 72.34 -25.74 20.60
CA VAL A 270 73.21 -26.66 21.34
C VAL A 270 74.54 -26.79 20.60
N GLY A 271 75.55 -26.06 21.06
CA GLY A 271 76.89 -26.05 20.46
C GLY A 271 77.11 -24.89 19.48
N GLU A 272 78.13 -25.02 18.63
CA GLU A 272 78.41 -24.02 17.59
C GLU A 272 77.39 -24.15 16.44
N PRO A 273 76.87 -23.03 15.94
CA PRO A 273 75.93 -23.00 14.82
C PRO A 273 76.60 -23.52 13.53
N GLU A 274 75.98 -24.50 12.86
CA GLU A 274 76.41 -25.01 11.56
C GLU A 274 76.02 -24.05 10.41
N GLY A 275 75.09 -23.11 10.64
CA GLY A 275 74.64 -22.14 9.65
C GLY A 275 73.64 -21.12 10.16
N MET A 276 73.11 -20.30 9.24
CA MET A 276 72.10 -19.26 9.51
C MET A 276 70.94 -19.35 8.51
N VAL A 277 69.71 -19.29 9.02
CA VAL A 277 68.46 -19.22 8.25
C VAL A 277 67.80 -17.88 8.52
N LEU A 278 67.51 -17.14 7.45
CA LEU A 278 66.83 -15.86 7.53
C LEU A 278 65.36 -16.03 7.14
N VAL A 279 64.46 -15.75 8.07
CA VAL A 279 63.02 -15.71 7.81
C VAL A 279 62.64 -14.34 7.26
N GLY A 280 61.87 -14.31 6.18
CA GLY A 280 61.50 -13.06 5.48
C GLY A 280 62.56 -12.55 4.50
N LEU A 281 63.24 -13.46 3.81
CA LEU A 281 64.22 -13.15 2.77
C LEU A 281 63.65 -12.21 1.69
N GLU A 282 62.38 -12.34 1.37
CA GLU A 282 61.68 -11.49 0.40
C GLU A 282 61.71 -10.02 0.86
N LYS A 283 61.53 -9.78 2.16
CA LYS A 283 61.59 -8.44 2.73
C LYS A 283 63.01 -7.89 2.72
N LEU A 284 64.02 -8.71 2.98
CA LEU A 284 65.42 -8.32 2.86
C LEU A 284 65.76 -7.94 1.41
N LEU A 285 65.33 -8.72 0.43
CA LEU A 285 65.57 -8.42 -0.98
C LEU A 285 64.88 -7.13 -1.43
N LEU A 286 63.66 -6.88 -0.96
CA LEU A 286 62.94 -5.63 -1.20
C LEU A 286 63.64 -4.43 -0.54
N ASP A 287 64.06 -4.57 0.71
CA ASP A 287 64.78 -3.53 1.43
C ASP A 287 66.11 -3.22 0.73
N LEU A 288 66.91 -4.22 0.35
CA LEU A 288 68.17 -4.05 -0.38
C LEU A 288 67.98 -3.40 -1.77
N ALA A 289 66.88 -3.71 -2.46
CA ALA A 289 66.54 -3.06 -3.73
C ALA A 289 66.12 -1.59 -3.56
N SER A 290 65.48 -1.26 -2.43
CA SER A 290 65.04 0.10 -2.09
C SER A 290 66.13 0.97 -1.49
N LEU A 291 67.15 0.37 -0.88
CA LEU A 291 68.29 1.07 -0.32
C LEU A 291 69.14 1.64 -1.46
N PRO A 292 69.69 2.86 -1.31
CA PRO A 292 70.66 3.41 -2.26
C PRO A 292 72.01 2.67 -2.20
N LEU A 293 72.04 1.39 -1.78
CA LEU A 293 73.23 0.57 -1.58
C LEU A 293 74.05 0.46 -2.88
N ALA A 294 73.40 0.32 -4.03
CA ALA A 294 74.08 0.32 -5.32
C ALA A 294 74.76 1.67 -5.63
N ARG A 295 74.19 2.79 -5.15
CA ARG A 295 74.80 4.13 -5.26
C ARG A 295 75.94 4.27 -4.26
N TRP A 296 75.72 3.84 -3.01
CA TRP A 296 76.66 3.90 -1.91
C TRP A 296 77.91 3.04 -2.17
N LEU A 297 77.75 1.78 -2.57
CA LEU A 297 78.83 0.86 -2.95
C LEU A 297 79.64 1.40 -4.13
N ARG A 298 78.97 1.95 -5.17
CA ARG A 298 79.67 2.63 -6.28
C ARG A 298 80.47 3.83 -5.79
N THR A 299 79.88 4.72 -5.00
CA THR A 299 80.62 5.87 -4.45
C THR A 299 81.75 5.45 -3.54
N HIS A 300 81.59 4.38 -2.74
CA HIS A 300 82.61 3.93 -1.82
C HIS A 300 83.75 3.21 -2.54
N ALA A 301 83.44 2.39 -3.54
CA ALA A 301 84.41 1.78 -4.44
C ALA A 301 85.21 2.85 -5.19
N PHE A 302 84.55 3.87 -5.77
CA PHE A 302 85.25 5.00 -6.40
C PHE A 302 86.12 5.78 -5.41
N ARG A 303 85.71 5.90 -4.15
CA ARG A 303 86.50 6.58 -3.10
C ARG A 303 87.73 5.77 -2.71
N LEU A 304 87.60 4.44 -2.60
CA LEU A 304 88.73 3.55 -2.33
C LEU A 304 89.67 3.47 -3.53
N GLU A 305 89.15 3.40 -4.76
CA GLU A 305 89.95 3.51 -5.98
C GLU A 305 90.71 4.84 -6.03
N ALA A 306 90.08 5.96 -5.70
CA ALA A 306 90.74 7.27 -5.66
C ALA A 306 91.79 7.40 -4.55
N LEU A 307 91.62 6.70 -3.42
CA LEU A 307 92.62 6.65 -2.34
C LEU A 307 93.80 5.73 -2.69
N LEU A 308 93.56 4.67 -3.46
CA LEU A 308 94.60 3.75 -3.94
C LEU A 308 95.34 4.31 -5.16
N GLN A 309 94.71 5.20 -5.94
CA GLN A 309 95.28 5.92 -7.06
C GLN A 309 95.73 7.32 -6.62
N GLU A 310 96.75 7.40 -5.75
CA GLU A 310 97.37 8.68 -5.43
C GLU A 310 97.93 9.34 -6.71
N GLY A 311 97.23 10.36 -7.22
CA GLY A 311 97.75 11.29 -8.22
C GLY A 311 97.00 11.43 -9.55
N GLN A 312 95.98 10.62 -9.85
CA GLN A 312 95.16 10.82 -11.07
C GLN A 312 93.68 11.02 -10.73
N ARG A 313 93.15 12.20 -11.08
CA ARG A 313 91.71 12.49 -10.97
C ARG A 313 90.96 11.61 -11.98
N PRO A 314 89.97 10.81 -11.57
CA PRO A 314 89.18 10.03 -12.51
C PRO A 314 88.33 10.96 -13.39
N SER A 315 88.52 10.85 -14.71
CA SER A 315 87.72 11.53 -15.73
C SER A 315 86.36 10.85 -15.86
N SER A 316 85.28 11.54 -15.48
CA SER A 316 83.92 11.00 -15.66
C SER A 316 83.53 10.98 -17.15
N PRO A 317 82.90 9.91 -17.66
CA PRO A 317 82.45 9.83 -19.07
C PRO A 317 81.33 10.80 -19.44
N ARG A 318 80.74 11.53 -18.48
CA ARG A 318 79.63 12.48 -18.71
C ARG A 318 80.09 13.92 -18.99
N LEU A 319 81.41 14.15 -19.11
CA LEU A 319 82.00 15.47 -19.38
C LEU A 319 82.72 15.52 -20.74
N ARG A 320 82.40 14.62 -21.67
CA ARG A 320 82.80 14.74 -23.08
C ARG A 320 81.56 15.04 -23.92
N GLU A 321 81.16 16.30 -23.89
CA GLU A 321 80.40 16.90 -24.99
C GLU A 321 81.36 17.85 -25.70
N GLU A 322 81.98 17.36 -26.78
CA GLU A 322 82.39 18.11 -27.97
C GLU A 322 82.30 17.17 -29.18
#